data_AF-A0A1H3GUA3-F1
#
_entry.id   AF-A0A1H3GUA3-F1
#
_cell.length_a   1.000
_cell.length_b   1.000
_cell.length_c   1.000
_cell.angle_alpha   90.00
_cell.angle_beta   90.00
_cell.angle_gamma   90.00
#
_symmetry.space_group_name_H-M   'P 1'
#
loop_
_entity.id
_entity.type
_entity.pdbx_description
1 polymer ?
#
loop_
_entity_poly.entity_id
_entity_poly.type
_entity_poly.pdbx_seq_one_letter_code
_entity_poly.pdbx_strand_id
1 'polypeptide(L)'
;MSDAVEPPDGTARVGEYPVAGLVRRARRIADLSQRQLARFAKVSPATVGRIEAGSMTPSLAVLERLLGAAGLYLAVVDQNGRVVLPMQDRDDLRDGAERRYPSHLDTICDPEPGEWWGDVYGLARPPETYHRDRGYRDAQRRRSQWEVRVAQNRGVPPPPPDPAFYGY
;
A
#
# COMPACT_ATOMS: atom_id res chain seq x y z
N MET A 1 -7.38 -16.60 -20.74
CA MET A 1 -6.13 -15.95 -21.16
C MET A 1 -5.74 -15.02 -20.02
N SER A 2 -4.72 -15.42 -19.26
CA SER A 2 -4.32 -14.79 -18.01
C SER A 2 -3.54 -13.52 -18.31
N ASP A 3 -4.12 -12.38 -17.96
CA ASP A 3 -3.51 -11.06 -18.13
C ASP A 3 -2.57 -10.80 -16.95
N ALA A 4 -1.37 -11.40 -17.01
CA ALA A 4 -0.30 -11.10 -16.08
C ALA A 4 0.28 -9.73 -16.48
N VAL A 5 -0.13 -8.69 -15.76
CA VAL A 5 0.49 -7.36 -15.86
C VAL A 5 1.96 -7.52 -15.47
N GLU A 6 2.82 -7.57 -16.47
CA GLU A 6 4.26 -7.58 -16.30
C GLU A 6 4.67 -6.25 -15.64
N PRO A 7 5.32 -6.27 -14.47
CA PRO A 7 5.62 -5.04 -13.75
C PRO A 7 6.59 -4.18 -14.59
N PRO A 8 6.38 -2.86 -14.67
CA PRO A 8 7.18 -2.00 -15.52
C PRO A 8 8.66 -2.05 -15.14
N ASP A 9 9.51 -2.13 -16.17
CA ASP A 9 10.96 -2.08 -16.05
C ASP A 9 11.40 -0.79 -15.34
N GLY A 10 12.08 -0.96 -14.20
CA GLY A 10 12.49 0.14 -13.32
C GLY A 10 11.75 0.19 -11.99
N THR A 11 10.75 -0.66 -11.76
CA THR A 11 10.24 -0.91 -10.40
C THR A 11 11.40 -1.39 -9.53
N ALA A 12 11.49 -0.88 -8.30
CA ALA A 12 12.40 -1.39 -7.30
C ALA A 12 12.16 -2.90 -7.18
N ARG A 13 12.96 -3.70 -7.89
CA ARG A 13 12.95 -5.14 -7.73
C ARG A 13 13.28 -5.36 -6.26
N VAL A 14 12.56 -6.27 -5.61
CA VAL A 14 13.00 -6.87 -4.35
C VAL A 14 14.27 -7.70 -4.64
N GLY A 15 15.31 -7.08 -5.20
CA GLY A 15 16.66 -7.57 -5.28
C GLY A 15 17.38 -7.23 -3.98
N GLU A 16 18.36 -8.05 -3.62
CA GLU A 16 19.14 -8.02 -2.36
C GLU A 16 19.11 -6.66 -1.67
N TYR A 17 18.12 -6.48 -0.80
CA TYR A 17 18.06 -5.32 0.07
C TYR A 17 19.38 -5.35 0.86
N PRO A 18 20.24 -4.31 0.79
CA PRO A 18 21.60 -4.39 1.33
C PRO A 18 21.58 -4.24 2.85
N VAL A 19 20.96 -5.21 3.53
CA VAL A 19 20.73 -5.22 4.99
C VAL A 19 22.03 -5.00 5.73
N ALA A 20 23.10 -5.67 5.30
CA ALA A 20 24.44 -5.48 5.83
C ALA A 20 24.90 -4.01 5.78
N GLY A 21 24.67 -3.34 4.65
CA GLY A 21 25.00 -1.92 4.47
C GLY A 21 24.14 -1.01 5.35
N LEU A 22 22.85 -1.29 5.47
CA LEU A 22 21.92 -0.52 6.30
C LEU A 22 22.23 -0.64 7.79
N VAL A 23 22.55 -1.84 8.27
CA VAL A 23 22.95 -2.05 9.67
C VAL A 23 24.25 -1.32 9.98
N ARG A 24 25.25 -1.37 9.08
CA ARG A 24 26.48 -0.57 9.21
C ARG A 24 26.18 0.93 9.22
N ARG A 25 25.27 1.40 8.37
CA ARG A 25 24.86 2.82 8.33
C ARG A 25 24.17 3.24 9.61
N ALA A 26 23.25 2.43 10.14
CA ALA A 26 22.57 2.69 11.41
C ALA A 26 23.58 2.80 12.56
N ARG A 27 24.56 1.89 12.64
CA ARG A 27 25.65 1.99 13.62
C ARG A 27 26.45 3.28 13.50
N ARG A 28 26.76 3.71 12.28
CA ARG A 28 27.51 4.94 12.04
C ARG A 28 26.71 6.19 12.42
N ILE A 29 25.39 6.18 12.25
CA ILE A 29 24.52 7.28 12.67
C ILE A 29 24.45 7.35 14.21
N ALA A 30 24.32 6.19 14.86
CA ALA A 30 24.17 6.10 16.31
C ALA A 30 25.50 6.07 17.10
N ASP A 31 26.64 6.06 16.40
CA ASP A 31 27.99 5.88 16.96
C ASP A 31 28.12 4.66 17.89
N LEU A 32 27.60 3.50 17.45
CA LEU A 32 27.58 2.26 18.22
C LEU A 32 28.55 1.20 17.69
N SER A 33 29.25 0.52 18.61
CA SER A 33 29.92 -0.76 18.33
C SER A 33 28.91 -1.88 18.06
N GLN A 34 29.36 -3.01 17.47
CA GLN A 34 28.50 -4.18 17.27
C GLN A 34 27.89 -4.69 18.57
N ARG A 35 28.66 -4.68 19.67
CA ARG A 35 28.19 -5.15 20.98
C ARG A 35 27.12 -4.22 21.56
N GLN A 36 27.29 -2.91 21.43
CA GLN A 36 26.29 -1.93 21.87
C GLN A 36 25.02 -2.02 21.04
N LEU A 37 25.13 -2.10 19.71
CA LEU A 37 23.98 -2.29 18.83
C LEU A 37 23.23 -3.60 19.15
N ALA A 38 23.97 -4.70 19.38
CA ALA A 38 23.38 -5.98 19.74
C ALA A 38 22.62 -5.91 21.07
N ARG A 39 23.20 -5.23 22.07
CA ARG A 39 22.54 -4.98 23.36
C ARG A 39 21.26 -4.16 23.19
N PHE A 40 21.30 -3.09 22.40
CA PHE A 40 20.12 -2.27 22.09
C PHE A 40 19.04 -3.10 21.41
N ALA A 41 19.41 -3.85 20.37
CA ALA A 41 18.49 -4.64 19.59
C ALA A 41 18.08 -5.96 20.27
N LYS A 42 18.55 -6.24 21.50
CA LYS A 42 18.28 -7.48 22.26
C LYS A 42 18.62 -8.74 21.45
N VAL A 43 19.80 -8.76 20.83
CA VAL A 43 20.35 -9.90 20.09
C VAL A 43 21.81 -10.16 20.53
N SER A 44 22.38 -11.29 20.13
CA SER A 44 23.79 -11.57 20.39
C SER A 44 24.71 -10.72 19.48
N PRO A 45 25.92 -10.32 19.94
CA PRO A 45 26.90 -9.66 19.08
C PRO A 45 27.27 -10.49 17.85
N ALA A 46 27.31 -11.82 17.97
CA ALA A 46 27.57 -12.73 16.86
C ALA A 46 26.46 -12.67 15.79
N THR A 47 25.21 -12.42 16.19
CA THR A 47 24.10 -12.21 15.26
C THR A 47 24.32 -10.94 14.43
N VAL A 48 24.71 -9.82 15.07
CA VAL A 48 25.04 -8.58 14.35
C VAL A 48 26.21 -8.79 13.39
N GLY A 49 27.26 -9.50 13.82
CA GLY A 49 28.40 -9.83 12.97
C GLY A 49 28.02 -10.63 11.72
N ARG A 50 27.17 -11.65 11.86
CA ARG A 50 26.67 -12.44 10.71
C ARG A 50 25.79 -11.63 9.77
N ILE A 51 24.95 -10.74 10.31
CA ILE A 51 24.11 -9.84 9.51
C ILE A 51 24.99 -8.86 8.71
N GLU A 52 25.96 -8.22 9.35
CA GLU A 52 26.89 -7.32 8.65
C GLU A 52 27.76 -8.07 7.62
N ALA A 53 28.12 -9.32 7.87
CA ALA A 53 28.84 -10.15 6.91
C ALA A 53 27.98 -10.65 5.74
N GLY A 54 26.65 -10.45 5.79
CA GLY A 54 25.73 -10.97 4.77
C GLY A 54 25.48 -12.48 4.85
N SER A 55 25.98 -13.17 5.89
CA SER A 55 25.80 -14.61 6.06
C SER A 55 24.50 -14.98 6.81
N MET A 56 23.74 -14.00 7.27
CA MET A 56 22.45 -14.18 7.91
C MET A 56 21.50 -13.02 7.58
N THR A 57 20.31 -13.35 7.09
CA THR A 57 19.21 -12.40 6.96
C THR A 57 18.45 -12.29 8.29
N PRO A 58 18.32 -11.09 8.89
CA PRO A 58 17.53 -10.90 10.10
C PRO A 58 16.03 -11.01 9.82
N SER A 59 15.24 -11.37 10.83
CA SER A 59 13.79 -11.17 10.77
C SER A 59 13.45 -9.67 10.74
N LEU A 60 12.28 -9.32 10.23
CA LEU A 60 11.80 -7.93 10.19
C LEU A 60 11.88 -7.27 11.57
N ALA A 61 11.40 -7.96 12.61
CA ALA A 61 11.44 -7.47 13.99
C ALA A 61 12.88 -7.26 14.54
N VAL A 62 13.87 -8.03 14.06
CA VAL A 62 15.28 -7.78 14.41
C VAL A 62 15.79 -6.56 13.65
N LEU A 63 15.49 -6.46 12.36
CA LEU A 63 15.91 -5.34 11.52
C LEU A 63 15.36 -4.00 12.04
N GLU A 64 14.08 -3.94 12.40
CA GLU A 64 13.44 -2.76 13.00
C GLU A 64 14.15 -2.32 14.28
N ARG A 65 14.50 -3.24 15.16
CA ARG A 65 15.25 -2.93 16.39
C ARG A 65 16.66 -2.42 16.10
N LEU A 66 17.35 -2.98 15.10
CA LEU A 66 18.69 -2.53 14.71
C LEU A 66 18.66 -1.12 14.11
N LEU A 67 17.69 -0.84 13.24
CA LEU A 67 17.48 0.47 12.62
C LEU A 67 16.98 1.51 13.64
N GLY A 68 16.12 1.10 14.56
CA GLY A 68 15.60 1.93 15.64
C GLY A 68 16.67 2.46 16.57
N ALA A 69 17.84 1.81 16.68
CA ALA A 69 18.99 2.33 17.42
C ALA A 69 19.48 3.69 16.90
N ALA A 70 19.22 3.98 15.63
CA ALA A 70 19.56 5.21 14.94
C ALA A 70 18.34 6.11 14.67
N GLY A 71 17.17 5.80 15.25
CA GLY A 71 15.92 6.51 14.96
C GLY A 71 15.42 6.33 13.52
N LEU A 72 15.81 5.24 12.85
CA LEU A 72 15.39 4.93 11.49
C LEU A 72 14.12 4.08 11.49
N TYR A 73 13.24 4.34 10.52
CA TYR A 73 11.98 3.64 10.34
C TYR A 73 11.95 2.92 8.99
N LEU A 74 11.26 1.78 8.93
CA LEU A 74 10.94 1.10 7.68
C LEU A 74 9.63 1.65 7.14
N ALA A 75 9.64 2.07 5.87
CA ALA A 75 8.46 2.53 5.16
C ALA A 75 8.35 1.79 3.83
N VAL A 76 7.14 1.44 3.44
CA VAL A 76 6.84 0.98 2.08
C VAL A 76 6.63 2.23 1.24
N VAL A 77 7.31 2.33 0.11
CA VAL A 77 7.21 3.46 -0.80
C VAL A 77 6.82 2.99 -2.20
N ASP A 78 6.05 3.82 -2.92
CA ASP A 78 5.75 3.58 -4.32
C ASP A 78 6.95 3.95 -5.22
N GLN A 79 6.84 3.66 -6.51
CA GLN A 79 7.87 4.00 -7.51
C GLN A 79 8.16 5.50 -7.66
N ASN A 80 7.31 6.36 -7.11
CA ASN A 80 7.48 7.82 -7.08
C ASN A 80 8.05 8.32 -5.75
N GLY A 81 8.43 7.41 -4.83
CA GLY A 81 8.95 7.73 -3.51
C GLY A 81 7.88 8.15 -2.49
N ARG A 82 6.60 7.93 -2.77
CA ARG A 82 5.50 8.25 -1.84
C ARG A 82 5.33 7.12 -0.85
N VAL A 83 5.19 7.45 0.44
CA VAL A 83 4.92 6.46 1.48
C VAL A 83 3.52 5.86 1.26
N VAL A 84 3.47 4.53 1.16
CA VAL A 84 2.25 3.75 1.11
C VAL A 84 1.82 3.48 2.54
N LEU A 85 0.70 4.08 2.94
CA LEU A 85 0.11 3.82 4.24
C LEU A 85 -0.63 2.47 4.24
N PRO A 86 -0.65 1.75 5.37
CA PRO A 86 -1.50 0.57 5.52
C PRO A 86 -2.95 0.91 5.17
N MET A 87 -3.63 -0.01 4.49
CA MET A 87 -5.08 0.09 4.29
C MET A 87 -5.75 0.09 5.66
N GLN A 88 -6.64 1.05 5.90
CA GLN A 88 -7.44 1.08 7.12
C GLN A 88 -8.61 0.11 6.96
N ASP A 89 -8.75 -0.80 7.92
CA ASP A 89 -9.97 -1.58 8.05
C ASP A 89 -11.10 -0.64 8.52
N ARG A 90 -12.26 -0.71 7.85
CA ARG A 90 -13.49 -0.05 8.26
C ARG A 90 -14.29 -1.06 9.08
N ASP A 91 -14.17 -1.00 10.40
CA ASP A 91 -14.84 -1.95 11.30
C ASP A 91 -16.37 -1.89 11.23
N ASP A 92 -16.90 -0.74 10.78
CA ASP A 92 -18.30 -0.43 10.53
C ASP A 92 -18.83 -1.01 9.21
N LEU A 93 -17.96 -1.57 8.34
CA LEU A 93 -18.31 -1.97 6.99
C LEU A 93 -18.17 -3.48 6.81
N ARG A 94 -19.17 -4.21 7.30
CA ARG A 94 -19.29 -5.67 7.18
C ARG A 94 -20.55 -6.02 6.38
N ASP A 95 -20.48 -7.09 5.61
CA ASP A 95 -21.66 -7.58 4.90
C ASP A 95 -22.70 -8.13 5.89
N GLY A 96 -23.93 -8.41 5.42
CA GLY A 96 -25.00 -9.00 6.24
C GLY A 96 -24.69 -10.39 6.84
N ALA A 97 -23.50 -10.94 6.61
CA ALA A 97 -22.98 -12.16 7.20
C ALA A 97 -21.70 -11.92 8.04
N GLU A 98 -21.44 -10.68 8.48
CA GLU A 98 -20.31 -10.25 9.31
C GLU A 98 -18.92 -10.42 8.65
N ARG A 99 -18.87 -10.61 7.34
CA ARG A 99 -17.63 -10.75 6.57
C ARG A 99 -17.15 -9.40 6.08
N ARG A 100 -15.84 -9.29 5.89
CA ARG A 100 -15.21 -8.10 5.30
C ARG A 100 -15.41 -8.10 3.79
N TYR A 101 -15.61 -6.91 3.23
CA TYR A 101 -15.59 -6.72 1.78
C TYR A 101 -14.19 -7.02 1.20
N PRO A 102 -14.09 -7.43 -0.07
CA PRO A 102 -12.80 -7.77 -0.67
C PRO A 102 -11.86 -6.56 -0.74
N SER A 103 -10.65 -6.69 -0.18
CA SER A 103 -9.67 -5.58 -0.05
C SER A 103 -9.13 -5.00 -1.38
N HIS A 104 -9.38 -5.66 -2.50
CA HIS A 104 -8.97 -5.19 -3.84
C HIS A 104 -10.04 -4.33 -4.53
N LEU A 105 -11.21 -4.14 -3.90
CA LEU A 105 -12.37 -3.44 -4.44
C LEU A 105 -12.69 -2.22 -3.58
N ASP A 106 -13.24 -1.19 -4.22
CA ASP A 106 -13.69 0.03 -3.55
C ASP A 106 -15.12 -0.21 -3.05
N THR A 107 -15.30 -0.26 -1.73
CA THR A 107 -16.63 -0.47 -1.15
C THR A 107 -17.40 0.85 -1.16
N ILE A 108 -18.59 0.81 -1.75
CA ILE A 108 -19.55 1.92 -1.82
C ILE A 108 -20.55 1.72 -0.69
N CYS A 109 -20.68 2.74 0.15
CA CYS A 109 -21.71 2.81 1.19
C CYS A 109 -22.90 3.56 0.59
N ASP A 110 -24.13 3.09 0.85
CA ASP A 110 -25.37 3.73 0.40
C ASP A 110 -25.41 3.97 -1.12
N PRO A 111 -25.33 2.91 -1.97
CA PRO A 111 -25.18 3.07 -3.41
C PRO A 111 -26.34 3.85 -4.04
N GLU A 112 -26.03 4.80 -4.91
CA GLU A 112 -26.99 5.51 -5.77
C GLU A 112 -27.49 4.62 -6.93
N PRO A 113 -28.61 4.98 -7.60
CA PRO A 113 -29.10 4.22 -8.74
C PRO A 113 -28.06 4.16 -9.87
N GLY A 114 -27.72 2.95 -10.32
CA GLY A 114 -26.69 2.67 -11.33
C GLY A 114 -25.35 2.23 -10.75
N GLU A 115 -25.16 2.33 -9.43
CA GLU A 115 -23.92 1.92 -8.76
C GLU A 115 -23.90 0.43 -8.40
N TRP A 116 -25.06 -0.24 -8.45
CA TRP A 116 -25.17 -1.67 -8.22
C TRP A 116 -25.59 -2.43 -9.49
N TRP A 117 -24.90 -3.53 -9.80
CA TRP A 117 -25.21 -4.37 -10.95
C TRP A 117 -26.68 -4.87 -10.97
N GLY A 118 -27.30 -4.99 -9.80
CA GLY A 118 -28.69 -5.43 -9.64
C GLY A 118 -29.73 -4.38 -9.97
N ASP A 119 -29.34 -3.11 -10.17
CA ASP A 119 -30.26 -2.01 -10.47
C ASP A 119 -30.97 -2.21 -11.82
N VAL A 120 -30.29 -2.81 -12.80
CA VAL A 120 -30.86 -3.17 -14.12
C VAL A 120 -32.02 -4.16 -13.99
N TYR A 121 -32.03 -4.95 -12.90
CA TYR A 121 -33.07 -5.94 -12.62
C TYR A 121 -34.13 -5.42 -11.64
N GLY A 122 -34.05 -4.17 -11.19
CA GLY A 122 -35.01 -3.58 -10.24
C GLY A 122 -34.98 -4.21 -8.85
N LEU A 123 -33.87 -4.85 -8.47
CA LEU A 123 -33.74 -5.50 -7.16
C LEU A 123 -33.58 -4.46 -6.04
N ALA A 124 -33.88 -4.86 -4.80
CA ALA A 124 -33.59 -4.03 -3.63
C ALA A 124 -32.07 -3.93 -3.42
N ARG A 125 -31.54 -2.70 -3.41
CA ARG A 125 -30.11 -2.42 -3.22
C ARG A 125 -29.65 -2.86 -1.82
N PRO A 126 -28.49 -3.53 -1.71
CA PRO A 126 -27.86 -3.73 -0.41
C PRO A 126 -27.33 -2.39 0.14
N PRO A 127 -27.18 -2.27 1.48
CA PRO A 127 -26.63 -1.05 2.09
C PRO A 127 -25.19 -0.76 1.64
N GLU A 128 -24.41 -1.79 1.28
CA GLU A 128 -23.07 -1.61 0.72
C GLU A 128 -22.82 -2.51 -0.51
N THR A 129 -22.07 -1.99 -1.48
CA THR A 129 -21.75 -2.68 -2.73
C THR A 129 -20.35 -2.33 -3.25
N TYR A 130 -19.96 -2.82 -4.42
CA TYR A 130 -18.69 -2.46 -5.07
C TYR A 130 -18.75 -2.71 -6.58
N HIS A 131 -17.95 -1.98 -7.35
CA HIS A 131 -17.76 -2.28 -8.77
C HIS A 131 -16.69 -3.35 -8.98
N ARG A 132 -16.96 -4.33 -9.84
CA ARG A 132 -15.97 -5.35 -10.21
C ARG A 132 -15.01 -4.88 -11.29
N ASP A 133 -15.48 -4.06 -12.22
CA ASP A 133 -14.69 -3.53 -13.33
C ASP A 133 -13.53 -2.66 -12.81
N ARG A 134 -12.30 -2.99 -13.22
CA ARG A 134 -11.11 -2.25 -12.81
C ARG A 134 -10.95 -0.92 -13.56
N GLY A 135 -11.26 -0.89 -14.86
CA GLY A 135 -11.17 0.33 -15.67
C GLY A 135 -12.12 1.41 -15.16
N TYR A 136 -13.35 1.03 -14.83
CA TYR A 136 -14.32 1.94 -14.23
C TYR A 136 -13.84 2.50 -12.88
N ARG A 137 -13.35 1.63 -11.99
CA ARG A 137 -12.83 2.07 -10.68
C ARG A 137 -11.65 3.02 -10.82
N ASP A 138 -10.72 2.75 -11.73
CA ASP A 138 -9.58 3.63 -11.98
C ASP A 138 -10.00 4.98 -12.60
N ALA A 139 -11.06 5.00 -13.43
CA ALA A 139 -11.66 6.24 -13.92
C ALA A 139 -12.32 7.05 -12.80
N GLN A 140 -13.13 6.42 -11.96
CA GLN A 140 -13.76 7.06 -10.79
C GLN A 140 -12.71 7.62 -9.82
N ARG A 141 -11.68 6.84 -9.47
CA ARG A 141 -10.57 7.30 -8.61
C ARG A 141 -9.87 8.53 -9.17
N ARG A 142 -9.59 8.58 -10.48
CA ARG A 142 -8.99 9.75 -11.14
C ARG A 142 -9.91 10.97 -11.05
N ARG A 143 -11.21 10.77 -11.25
CA ARG A 143 -12.22 11.83 -11.16
C ARG A 143 -12.33 12.40 -9.74
N SER A 144 -12.49 11.55 -8.72
CA SER A 144 -12.57 12.01 -7.33
C SER A 144 -11.32 12.75 -6.87
N GLN A 145 -10.12 12.29 -7.29
CA GLN A 145 -8.87 13.01 -6.99
C GLN A 145 -8.80 14.38 -7.67
N TRP A 146 -9.34 14.52 -8.88
CA TRP A 146 -9.44 15.81 -9.57
C TRP A 146 -10.44 16.73 -8.85
N GLU A 147 -11.62 16.22 -8.50
CA GLU A 147 -12.72 16.94 -7.83
C GLU A 147 -12.33 17.44 -6.44
N VAL A 148 -11.67 16.62 -5.61
CA VAL A 148 -11.18 17.01 -4.28
C VAL A 148 -10.05 18.05 -4.36
N ARG A 149 -9.31 18.09 -5.47
CA ARG A 149 -8.21 19.04 -5.70
C ARG A 149 -8.52 20.07 -6.78
N VAL A 150 -9.79 20.41 -7.00
CA VAL A 150 -10.22 21.41 -8.02
C VAL A 150 -9.49 22.74 -7.87
N ALA A 151 -9.18 23.18 -6.63
CA ALA A 151 -8.40 24.39 -6.40
C ALA A 151 -6.98 24.33 -6.97
N GLN A 152 -6.34 23.14 -6.96
CA GLN A 152 -5.01 22.91 -7.53
C GLN A 152 -5.08 22.61 -9.04
N ASN A 153 -6.23 22.16 -9.54
CA ASN A 153 -6.46 21.76 -10.93
C ASN A 153 -7.28 22.77 -11.75
N ARG A 154 -7.39 24.03 -11.30
CA ARG A 154 -8.23 25.08 -11.95
C ARG A 154 -7.93 25.30 -13.44
N GLY A 155 -6.73 24.96 -13.92
CA GLY A 155 -6.33 25.08 -15.33
C GLY A 155 -6.35 23.78 -16.14
N VAL A 156 -6.76 22.66 -15.54
CA VAL A 156 -6.79 21.35 -16.19
C VAL A 156 -8.25 20.94 -16.40
N PRO A 157 -8.67 20.57 -17.61
CA PRO A 157 -10.03 20.08 -17.83
C PRO A 157 -10.30 18.85 -16.96
N PRO A 158 -11.55 18.65 -16.48
CA PRO A 158 -11.91 17.44 -15.77
C PRO A 158 -11.56 16.21 -16.62
N PRO A 159 -11.11 15.09 -15.99
CA PRO A 159 -10.93 13.85 -16.73
C PRO A 159 -12.24 13.50 -17.44
N PRO A 160 -12.20 13.13 -18.73
CA PRO A 160 -13.42 12.89 -19.50
C PRO A 160 -14.23 11.77 -18.82
N PRO A 161 -15.56 11.90 -18.75
CA PRO A 161 -16.40 10.82 -18.27
C PRO A 161 -16.16 9.59 -19.13
N ASP A 162 -16.10 8.41 -18.50
CA ASP A 162 -15.94 7.17 -19.25
C ASP A 162 -17.18 6.98 -20.16
N PRO A 163 -17.01 7.01 -21.50
CA PRO A 163 -18.15 6.93 -22.42
C PRO A 163 -18.88 5.58 -22.35
N ALA A 164 -18.29 4.55 -21.72
CA ALA A 164 -18.97 3.27 -21.48
C ALA A 164 -20.16 3.37 -20.51
N PHE A 165 -20.33 4.49 -19.79
CA PHE A 165 -21.33 4.66 -18.73
C PHE A 165 -22.41 5.70 -19.02
N TYR A 166 -22.42 6.30 -20.23
CA TYR A 166 -23.50 7.17 -20.74
C TYR A 166 -24.27 6.50 -21.89
N GLY A 167 -24.49 5.19 -21.81
CA GLY A 167 -25.36 4.44 -22.71
C GLY A 167 -26.60 3.96 -21.97
N TYR A 168 -27.75 4.49 -22.36
CA TYR A 168 -29.11 4.05 -21.96
C TYR A 168 -29.33 2.54 -22.09
#